data_AF-F6ES67-F1
#
_entry.id   AF-F6ES67-F1
#
_cell.length_a   1.000
_cell.length_b   1.000
_cell.length_c   1.000
_cell.angle_alpha   90.00
_cell.angle_beta   90.00
_cell.angle_gamma   90.00
#
_symmetry.space_group_name_H-M   'P 1'
#
loop_
_entity.id
_entity.type
_entity.pdbx_description
1 polymer ?
#
loop_
_entity_poly.entity_id
_entity_poly.type
_entity_poly.pdbx_seq_one_letter_code
_entity_poly.pdbx_strand_id
1 'polypeptide(L)'
;MTRETKKALIVVDVQNDFCEGGSLAVAGGAAIAGEISSLVTDTLETEIGYDTIVATRDYHIDPGDHFSDNPDFVDSWPVHCKVGTEGAEFHPDLDLQHVEAVFSKGAYTAAYSGFEGATADGKSLADWLRQHGVEAVDIVGIATDHCVRATALDAAREGFAARVLLDYTVGVSPETIDRALTELRDNGVTTAGSVGGSLK
;
A
#
# COMPACT_ATOMS: atom_id res chain seq x y z
N MET A 1 -27.75 -17.61 -10.04
CA MET A 1 -26.77 -16.57 -10.43
C MET A 1 -25.59 -16.75 -9.49
N THR A 2 -24.49 -17.31 -9.96
CA THR A 2 -23.23 -17.30 -9.21
C THR A 2 -22.86 -15.84 -9.04
N ARG A 3 -22.78 -15.37 -7.79
CA ARG A 3 -22.34 -14.01 -7.50
C ARG A 3 -20.87 -13.93 -7.91
N GLU A 4 -20.55 -13.05 -8.86
CA GLU A 4 -19.16 -12.68 -9.15
C GLU A 4 -18.49 -12.27 -7.83
N THR A 5 -17.30 -12.81 -7.57
CA THR A 5 -16.52 -12.52 -6.35
C THR A 5 -16.14 -11.04 -6.38
N LYS A 6 -16.63 -10.27 -5.39
CA LYS A 6 -16.32 -8.84 -5.32
C LYS A 6 -14.87 -8.58 -4.96
N LYS A 7 -14.21 -7.71 -5.70
CA LYS A 7 -12.78 -7.45 -5.56
C LYS A 7 -12.47 -5.98 -5.31
N ALA A 8 -11.53 -5.71 -4.42
CA ALA A 8 -10.97 -4.39 -4.20
C ALA A 8 -9.52 -4.27 -4.68
N LEU A 9 -9.12 -3.08 -5.12
CA LEU A 9 -7.71 -2.68 -5.22
C LEU A 9 -7.34 -1.83 -4.00
N ILE A 10 -6.24 -2.18 -3.34
CA ILE A 10 -5.66 -1.42 -2.22
C ILE A 10 -4.34 -0.80 -2.70
N VAL A 11 -4.32 0.53 -2.81
CA VAL A 11 -3.15 1.33 -3.16
C VAL A 11 -2.41 1.72 -1.87
N VAL A 12 -1.21 1.20 -1.68
CA VAL A 12 -0.46 1.36 -0.42
C VAL A 12 0.55 2.49 -0.51
N ASP A 13 0.38 3.49 0.36
CA ASP A 13 1.38 4.51 0.71
C ASP A 13 2.14 5.14 -0.48
N VAL A 14 1.45 5.48 -1.57
CA VAL A 14 2.04 6.18 -2.72
C VAL A 14 2.13 7.69 -2.41
N GLN A 15 2.98 8.04 -1.46
CA GLN A 15 3.16 9.40 -0.93
C GLN A 15 4.52 9.99 -1.31
N ASN A 16 4.58 11.31 -1.32
CA ASN A 16 5.79 12.06 -1.72
C ASN A 16 7.04 11.63 -0.95
N ASP A 17 6.93 11.39 0.37
CA ASP A 17 8.09 10.99 1.17
C ASP A 17 8.68 9.63 0.80
N PHE A 18 7.91 8.76 0.14
CA PHE A 18 8.35 7.45 -0.33
C PHE A 18 8.77 7.44 -1.81
N CYS A 19 8.65 8.57 -2.51
CA CYS A 19 9.08 8.76 -3.89
C CYS A 19 10.38 9.58 -3.95
N GLU A 20 11.01 9.64 -5.13
CA GLU A 20 12.24 10.40 -5.35
C GLU A 20 12.12 11.87 -4.92
N GLY A 21 13.05 12.32 -4.07
CA GLY A 21 13.03 13.67 -3.48
C GLY A 21 12.39 13.72 -2.09
N GLY A 22 11.66 12.67 -1.69
CA GLY A 22 11.12 12.47 -0.36
C GLY A 22 12.16 12.12 0.71
N SER A 23 11.77 12.24 1.98
CA SER A 23 12.65 11.96 3.14
C SER A 23 12.98 10.48 3.33
N LEU A 24 12.16 9.57 2.81
CA LEU A 24 12.31 8.12 2.89
C LEU A 24 12.08 7.48 1.51
N ALA A 25 12.67 8.09 0.48
CA ALA A 25 12.47 7.73 -0.91
C ALA A 25 12.85 6.28 -1.23
N VAL A 26 11.97 5.59 -1.97
CA VAL A 26 12.24 4.29 -2.60
C VAL A 26 12.44 4.52 -4.10
N ALA A 27 13.61 4.13 -4.62
CA ALA A 27 13.94 4.36 -6.02
C ALA A 27 12.99 3.60 -6.95
N GLY A 28 12.29 4.31 -7.84
CA GLY A 28 11.20 3.82 -8.68
C GLY A 28 9.81 4.22 -8.19
N GLY A 29 9.69 4.81 -7.00
CA GLY A 29 8.41 5.18 -6.39
C GLY A 29 7.57 6.12 -7.25
N ALA A 30 8.17 7.15 -7.87
CA ALA A 30 7.45 8.06 -8.75
C ALA A 30 6.90 7.37 -10.00
N ALA A 31 7.65 6.42 -10.58
CA ALA A 31 7.20 5.65 -11.74
C ALA A 31 5.99 4.76 -11.39
N ILE A 32 6.05 4.09 -10.23
CA ILE A 32 4.94 3.27 -9.72
C ILE A 32 3.65 4.09 -9.55
N ALA A 33 3.74 5.36 -9.12
CA ALA A 33 2.56 6.22 -8.98
C ALA A 33 1.80 6.37 -10.32
N GLY A 34 2.51 6.68 -11.41
CA GLY A 34 1.90 6.81 -12.73
C GLY A 34 1.43 5.48 -13.35
N GLU A 35 2.16 4.39 -13.09
CA GLU A 35 1.77 3.05 -13.54
C GLU A 35 0.48 2.56 -12.84
N ILE A 36 0.31 2.85 -11.54
CA ILE A 36 -0.93 2.57 -10.81
C ILE A 36 -2.10 3.39 -11.37
N SER A 37 -1.90 4.68 -11.67
CA SER A 37 -2.94 5.50 -12.32
C SER A 37 -3.40 4.92 -13.66
N SER A 38 -2.45 4.40 -14.45
CA SER A 38 -2.74 3.73 -15.72
C SER A 38 -3.51 2.42 -15.50
N LEU A 39 -3.09 1.60 -14.53
CA LEU A 39 -3.82 0.37 -14.16
C LEU A 39 -5.26 0.67 -13.77
N VAL A 40 -5.49 1.68 -12.92
CA VAL A 40 -6.83 2.07 -12.49
C VAL A 40 -7.68 2.44 -13.71
N THR A 41 -7.14 3.28 -14.60
CA THR A 41 -7.83 3.70 -15.83
C THR A 41 -8.17 2.51 -16.72
N ASP A 42 -7.20 1.64 -17.00
CA ASP A 42 -7.37 0.47 -17.86
C ASP A 42 -8.44 -0.49 -17.31
N THR A 43 -8.49 -0.70 -15.98
CA THR A 43 -9.46 -1.63 -15.38
C THR A 43 -10.90 -1.16 -15.49
N LEU A 44 -11.14 0.15 -15.55
CA LEU A 44 -12.48 0.73 -15.74
C LEU A 44 -13.02 0.50 -17.15
N GLU A 45 -12.13 0.31 -18.12
CA GLU A 45 -12.48 0.06 -19.52
C GLU A 45 -12.71 -1.43 -19.83
N THR A 46 -12.49 -2.33 -18.86
CA THR A 46 -12.62 -3.78 -19.03
C THR A 46 -13.73 -4.40 -18.18
N GLU A 47 -14.26 -5.53 -18.62
CA GLU A 47 -15.24 -6.35 -17.86
C GLU A 47 -14.63 -6.99 -16.60
N ILE A 48 -13.30 -6.94 -16.41
CA ILE A 48 -12.58 -7.45 -15.25
C ILE A 48 -12.07 -6.25 -14.43
N GLY A 49 -13.00 -5.42 -13.97
CA GLY A 49 -12.73 -4.25 -13.13
C GLY A 49 -12.65 -4.59 -11.64
N TYR A 50 -12.25 -3.60 -10.84
CA TYR A 50 -12.42 -3.64 -9.39
C TYR A 50 -13.79 -3.09 -9.02
N ASP A 51 -14.48 -3.75 -8.09
CA ASP A 51 -15.74 -3.23 -7.52
C ASP A 51 -15.50 -1.98 -6.69
N THR A 52 -14.30 -1.86 -6.13
CA THR A 52 -13.91 -0.72 -5.31
C THR A 52 -12.40 -0.50 -5.27
N ILE A 53 -11.98 0.74 -5.12
CA ILE A 53 -10.58 1.14 -5.03
C ILE A 53 -10.39 2.00 -3.79
N VAL A 54 -9.41 1.63 -2.96
CA VAL A 54 -9.08 2.35 -1.74
C VAL A 54 -7.58 2.63 -1.67
N ALA A 55 -7.21 3.67 -0.93
CA ALA A 55 -5.82 4.00 -0.68
C ALA A 55 -5.51 3.99 0.82
N THR A 56 -4.27 3.70 1.16
CA THR A 56 -3.74 3.89 2.51
C THR A 56 -2.68 4.97 2.47
N ARG A 57 -2.46 5.60 3.62
CA ARG A 57 -1.36 6.55 3.79
C ARG A 57 -0.78 6.44 5.19
N ASP A 58 0.53 6.56 5.29
CA ASP A 58 1.20 6.86 6.54
C ASP A 58 0.92 8.32 6.91
N TYR A 59 0.60 8.57 8.19
CA TYR A 59 0.10 9.87 8.60
C TYR A 59 0.45 10.19 10.06
N HIS A 60 1.71 10.55 10.28
CA HIS A 60 2.31 10.66 11.61
C HIS A 60 2.10 12.05 12.24
N ILE A 61 1.47 12.09 13.42
CA ILE A 61 1.37 13.30 14.25
C ILE A 61 2.59 13.37 15.17
N ASP A 62 2.75 12.32 15.98
CA ASP A 62 3.87 12.16 16.91
C ASP A 62 4.07 10.67 17.24
N PRO A 63 4.81 9.92 16.40
CA PRO A 63 4.94 8.47 16.54
C PRO A 63 6.05 8.03 17.52
N GLY A 64 6.60 8.97 18.30
CA GLY A 64 7.64 8.69 19.29
C GLY A 64 8.93 8.11 18.67
N ASP A 65 9.40 7.00 19.22
CA ASP A 65 10.66 6.34 18.85
C ASP A 65 10.72 5.84 17.39
N HIS A 66 9.59 5.86 16.68
CA HIS A 66 9.55 5.61 15.23
C HIS A 66 10.39 6.63 14.45
N PHE A 67 10.50 7.87 14.93
CA PHE A 67 11.34 8.91 14.33
C PHE A 67 12.69 9.04 15.05
N SER A 68 13.77 9.02 14.27
CA SER A 68 15.14 9.16 14.75
C SER A 68 15.99 9.99 13.79
N ASP A 69 16.88 10.83 14.35
CA ASP A 69 17.94 11.51 13.58
C ASP A 69 19.05 10.54 13.15
N ASN A 70 19.13 9.35 13.77
CA ASN A 70 20.06 8.28 13.43
C ASN A 70 19.27 6.96 13.29
N PRO A 71 18.46 6.82 12.24
CA PRO A 71 17.59 5.66 12.07
C PRO A 71 18.40 4.40 11.78
N ASP A 72 17.91 3.27 12.29
CA ASP A 72 18.44 1.94 11.99
C ASP A 72 17.81 1.30 10.74
N PHE A 73 16.75 1.91 10.19
CA PHE A 73 15.98 1.41 9.05
C PHE A 73 15.38 0.02 9.28
N VAL A 74 15.16 -0.33 10.55
CA VAL A 74 14.49 -1.55 10.99
C VAL A 74 13.27 -1.18 11.82
N ASP A 75 13.50 -0.52 12.95
CA ASP A 75 12.49 -0.12 13.92
C ASP A 75 12.36 1.42 14.02
N SER A 76 13.32 2.15 13.45
CA SER A 76 13.37 3.63 13.46
C SER A 76 13.73 4.20 12.09
N TRP A 77 13.17 5.37 11.79
CA TRP A 77 13.17 5.99 10.47
C TRP A 77 13.46 7.49 10.57
N PRO A 78 13.94 8.15 9.49
CA PRO A 78 13.92 9.61 9.44
C PRO A 78 12.49 10.13 9.55
N VAL A 79 12.29 11.40 9.89
CA VAL A 79 10.96 12.02 9.87
C VAL A 79 10.39 11.94 8.45
N HIS A 80 9.26 11.26 8.30
CA HIS A 80 8.52 11.07 7.04
C HIS A 80 7.01 11.15 7.28
N CYS A 81 6.23 11.38 6.24
CA CYS A 81 4.78 11.39 6.23
C CYS A 81 4.13 12.14 7.41
N LYS A 82 4.78 13.23 7.83
CA LYS A 82 4.33 14.04 8.96
C LYS A 82 3.09 14.83 8.58
N VAL A 83 2.07 14.82 9.44
CA VAL A 83 0.82 15.54 9.18
C VAL A 83 1.08 17.03 8.90
N GLY A 84 0.54 17.52 7.78
CA GLY A 84 0.64 18.91 7.35
C GLY A 84 1.90 19.24 6.54
N THR A 85 2.73 18.25 6.18
CA THR A 85 3.83 18.42 5.23
C THR A 85 3.45 17.92 3.84
N GLU A 86 4.12 18.45 2.82
CA GLU A 86 4.02 17.96 1.44
C GLU A 86 4.41 16.48 1.33
N GLY A 87 5.39 16.04 2.13
CA GLY A 87 5.82 14.65 2.18
C GLY A 87 4.72 13.64 2.52
N ALA A 88 3.71 14.06 3.30
CA ALA A 88 2.56 13.23 3.66
C ALA A 88 1.44 13.22 2.61
N GLU A 89 1.54 14.06 1.57
CA GLU A 89 0.56 14.07 0.48
C GLU A 89 0.82 12.91 -0.50
N PHE A 90 -0.22 12.49 -1.21
CA PHE A 90 -0.07 11.51 -2.28
C PHE A 90 0.79 12.08 -3.41
N HIS A 91 1.55 11.22 -4.08
CA HIS A 91 2.38 11.62 -5.20
C HIS A 91 1.49 12.21 -6.32
N PRO A 92 1.88 13.33 -6.97
CA PRO A 92 1.02 14.02 -7.96
C PRO A 92 0.69 13.17 -9.20
N ASP A 93 1.51 12.17 -9.51
CA ASP A 93 1.26 11.24 -10.64
C ASP A 93 0.27 10.12 -10.26
N LEU A 94 -0.13 9.99 -8.99
CA LEU A 94 -1.21 9.11 -8.57
C LEU A 94 -2.57 9.81 -8.74
N ASP A 95 -3.41 9.24 -9.60
CA ASP A 95 -4.77 9.69 -9.80
C ASP A 95 -5.71 9.11 -8.75
N LEU A 96 -6.28 9.99 -7.94
CA LEU A 96 -7.19 9.64 -6.84
C LEU A 96 -8.67 9.70 -7.24
N GLN A 97 -9.02 10.04 -8.48
CA GLN A 97 -10.41 10.29 -8.87
C GLN A 97 -11.34 9.09 -8.62
N HIS A 98 -10.79 7.86 -8.66
CA HIS A 98 -11.52 6.61 -8.45
C HIS A 98 -11.30 6.00 -7.06
N VAL A 99 -10.50 6.63 -6.20
CA VAL A 99 -10.29 6.18 -4.82
C VAL A 99 -11.50 6.57 -3.99
N GLU A 100 -12.24 5.58 -3.49
CA GLU A 100 -13.48 5.80 -2.74
C GLU A 100 -13.24 6.10 -1.25
N ALA A 101 -12.13 5.61 -0.70
CA ALA A 101 -11.76 5.84 0.69
C ALA A 101 -10.25 5.84 0.90
N VAL A 102 -9.81 6.68 1.86
CA VAL A 102 -8.41 6.76 2.31
C VAL A 102 -8.32 6.36 3.77
N PHE A 103 -7.41 5.43 4.08
CA PHE A 103 -7.17 4.92 5.43
C PHE A 103 -5.83 5.44 5.93
N SER A 104 -5.86 6.30 6.95
CA SER A 104 -4.65 6.86 7.56
C SER A 104 -4.19 5.97 8.71
N LYS A 105 -2.91 5.63 8.75
CA LYS A 105 -2.28 4.84 9.81
C LYS A 105 -1.14 5.61 10.47
N GLY A 106 -0.71 5.14 11.65
CA GLY A 106 0.53 5.60 12.29
C GLY A 106 0.47 6.93 13.05
N ALA A 107 -0.72 7.45 13.39
CA ALA A 107 -0.85 8.80 13.98
C ALA A 107 0.03 9.03 15.23
N TYR A 108 0.11 8.04 16.13
CA TYR A 108 0.84 8.14 17.41
C TYR A 108 1.73 6.92 17.71
N THR A 109 1.97 6.07 16.72
CA THR A 109 2.80 4.86 16.82
C THR A 109 3.27 4.46 15.42
N ALA A 110 4.29 3.62 15.31
CA ALA A 110 4.60 2.93 14.06
C ALA A 110 3.37 2.12 13.59
N ALA A 111 3.11 2.12 12.29
CA ALA A 111 2.09 1.29 11.65
C ALA A 111 2.53 0.94 10.22
N TYR A 112 2.44 -0.33 9.86
CA TYR A 112 2.92 -0.82 8.56
C TYR A 112 1.79 -1.34 7.71
N SER A 113 0.82 -2.02 8.32
CA SER A 113 -0.31 -2.60 7.60
C SER A 113 -1.40 -1.57 7.36
N GLY A 114 -1.95 -1.54 6.15
CA GLY A 114 -3.15 -0.76 5.83
C GLY A 114 -4.36 -1.12 6.70
N PHE A 115 -4.37 -2.33 7.27
CA PHE A 115 -5.41 -2.79 8.20
C PHE A 115 -5.33 -2.13 9.59
N GLU A 116 -4.22 -1.47 9.92
CA GLU A 116 -4.10 -0.59 11.09
C GLU A 116 -4.68 0.81 10.83
N GLY A 117 -5.00 1.10 9.56
CA GLY A 117 -5.52 2.38 9.13
C GLY A 117 -7.02 2.54 9.35
N ALA A 118 -7.43 3.79 9.52
CA ALA A 118 -8.83 4.18 9.59
C ALA A 118 -9.13 5.37 8.70
N THR A 119 -10.37 5.42 8.21
CA THR A 119 -10.96 6.62 7.61
C THR A 119 -11.11 7.74 8.63
N ALA A 120 -11.40 8.96 8.17
CA ALA A 120 -11.54 10.13 9.04
C ALA A 120 -12.68 10.00 10.08
N ASP A 121 -13.72 9.21 9.78
CA ASP A 121 -14.82 8.87 10.70
C ASP A 121 -14.51 7.63 11.57
N GLY A 122 -13.29 7.09 11.51
CA GLY A 122 -12.80 6.04 12.40
C GLY A 122 -13.13 4.61 11.94
N LYS A 123 -13.59 4.42 10.71
CA LYS A 123 -13.90 3.09 10.18
C LYS A 123 -12.64 2.39 9.67
N SER A 124 -12.41 1.17 10.16
CA SER A 124 -11.26 0.33 9.79
C SER A 124 -11.35 -0.15 8.34
N LEU A 125 -10.20 -0.47 7.74
CA LEU A 125 -10.14 -1.04 6.40
C LEU A 125 -10.91 -2.36 6.29
N ALA A 126 -10.74 -3.28 7.24
CA ALA A 126 -11.43 -4.57 7.24
C ALA A 126 -12.95 -4.41 7.27
N ASP A 127 -13.48 -3.56 8.15
CA ASP A 127 -14.92 -3.32 8.25
C ASP A 127 -15.46 -2.64 6.99
N TRP A 128 -14.67 -1.75 6.41
CA TRP A 128 -15.03 -1.08 5.16
C TRP A 128 -15.15 -2.07 4.01
N LEU A 129 -14.13 -2.91 3.78
CA LEU A 129 -14.15 -3.93 2.74
C LEU A 129 -15.33 -4.91 2.92
N ARG A 130 -15.57 -5.39 4.15
CA ARG A 130 -16.68 -6.29 4.46
C ARG A 130 -18.05 -5.66 4.20
N GLN A 131 -18.22 -4.39 4.53
CA GLN A 131 -19.47 -3.67 4.26
C GLN A 131 -19.74 -3.47 2.76
N HIS A 132 -18.69 -3.41 1.94
CA HIS A 132 -18.82 -3.38 0.48
C HIS A 132 -18.98 -4.78 -0.15
N GLY A 133 -18.91 -5.81 0.69
CA GLY A 133 -19.04 -7.22 0.31
C GLY A 133 -17.84 -7.76 -0.42
N VAL A 134 -16.66 -7.16 -0.24
CA VAL A 134 -15.39 -7.57 -0.85
C VAL A 134 -14.97 -8.94 -0.30
N GLU A 135 -14.53 -9.82 -1.19
CA GLU A 135 -14.09 -11.18 -0.89
C GLU A 135 -12.62 -11.40 -1.31
N ALA A 136 -12.10 -10.60 -2.24
CA ALA A 136 -10.73 -10.65 -2.74
C ALA A 136 -10.09 -9.25 -2.81
N VAL A 137 -8.79 -9.16 -2.61
CA VAL A 137 -8.04 -7.90 -2.68
C VAL A 137 -6.78 -8.05 -3.52
N ASP A 138 -6.56 -7.11 -4.43
CA ASP A 138 -5.27 -6.89 -5.08
C ASP A 138 -4.57 -5.73 -4.38
N ILE A 139 -3.28 -5.89 -4.09
CA ILE A 139 -2.45 -4.91 -3.37
C ILE A 139 -1.32 -4.43 -4.27
N VAL A 140 -1.14 -3.10 -4.31
CA VAL A 140 -0.11 -2.38 -5.08
C VAL A 140 0.48 -1.24 -4.23
N GLY A 141 1.55 -0.61 -4.68
CA GLY A 141 2.13 0.57 -4.03
C GLY A 141 3.49 0.31 -3.37
N ILE A 142 3.76 1.02 -2.26
CA ILE A 142 5.10 1.17 -1.69
C ILE A 142 5.10 0.83 -0.19
N ALA A 143 6.11 0.19 0.39
CA ALA A 143 7.16 -0.60 -0.26
C ALA A 143 6.79 -2.10 -0.26
N THR A 144 7.20 -2.84 -1.30
CA THR A 144 6.95 -4.29 -1.48
C THR A 144 7.26 -5.09 -0.21
N ASP A 145 8.39 -4.78 0.42
CA ASP A 145 9.00 -5.47 1.55
C ASP A 145 8.60 -4.94 2.94
N HIS A 146 7.81 -3.86 2.98
CA HIS A 146 7.28 -3.25 4.21
C HIS A 146 5.76 -3.19 4.19
N CYS A 147 5.16 -2.03 3.91
CA CYS A 147 3.72 -1.81 4.04
C CYS A 147 2.90 -2.70 3.10
N VAL A 148 3.36 -2.95 1.87
CA VAL A 148 2.66 -3.85 0.94
C VAL A 148 2.65 -5.28 1.48
N ARG A 149 3.81 -5.78 1.94
CA ARG A 149 3.91 -7.09 2.60
C ARG A 149 2.98 -7.18 3.80
N ALA A 150 3.06 -6.22 4.73
CA ALA A 150 2.28 -6.23 5.97
C ALA A 150 0.77 -6.22 5.68
N THR A 151 0.34 -5.34 4.77
CA THR A 151 -1.06 -5.23 4.34
C THR A 151 -1.56 -6.53 3.70
N ALA A 152 -0.75 -7.15 2.85
CA ALA A 152 -1.15 -8.38 2.16
C ALA A 152 -1.25 -9.58 3.13
N LEU A 153 -0.34 -9.67 4.10
CA LEU A 153 -0.40 -10.69 5.15
C LEU A 153 -1.64 -10.52 6.03
N ASP A 154 -1.96 -9.28 6.42
CA ASP A 154 -3.16 -9.01 7.22
C ASP A 154 -4.44 -9.20 6.43
N ALA A 155 -4.46 -8.89 5.13
CA ALA A 155 -5.60 -9.22 4.27
C ALA A 155 -5.90 -10.73 4.30
N ALA A 156 -4.87 -11.57 4.18
CA ALA A 156 -5.02 -13.02 4.27
C ALA A 156 -5.50 -13.47 5.67
N ARG A 157 -4.96 -12.88 6.75
CA ARG A 157 -5.39 -13.16 8.13
C ARG A 157 -6.83 -12.75 8.39
N GLU A 158 -7.29 -11.65 7.81
CA GLU A 158 -8.67 -11.17 7.86
C GLU A 158 -9.63 -11.99 6.98
N GLY A 159 -9.10 -12.94 6.20
CA GLY A 159 -9.86 -13.91 5.42
C GLY A 159 -10.17 -13.49 3.98
N PHE A 160 -9.53 -12.42 3.48
CA PHE A 160 -9.65 -12.03 2.07
C PHE A 160 -8.72 -12.88 1.20
N ALA A 161 -9.15 -13.20 -0.03
CA ALA A 161 -8.25 -13.74 -1.02
C ALA A 161 -7.27 -12.65 -1.48
N ALA A 162 -6.05 -12.67 -0.93
CA ALA A 162 -5.05 -11.62 -1.13
C ALA A 162 -4.08 -11.95 -2.28
N ARG A 163 -3.83 -10.94 -3.12
CA ARG A 163 -2.82 -11.01 -4.17
C ARG A 163 -2.03 -9.70 -4.25
N VAL A 164 -0.72 -9.80 -4.43
CA VAL A 164 0.14 -8.64 -4.70
C VAL A 164 0.45 -8.59 -6.19
N LEU A 165 0.22 -7.44 -6.84
CA LEU A 165 0.60 -7.22 -8.23
C LEU A 165 1.98 -6.56 -8.27
N LEU A 166 3.02 -7.40 -8.37
CA LEU A 166 4.42 -6.99 -8.20
C LEU A 166 4.87 -5.95 -9.23
N ASP A 167 4.31 -6.00 -10.45
CA ASP A 167 4.59 -5.02 -11.51
C ASP A 167 4.22 -3.58 -11.09
N TYR A 168 3.36 -3.42 -10.07
CA TYR A 168 2.91 -2.14 -9.53
C TYR A 168 3.40 -1.93 -8.08
N THR A 169 4.55 -2.50 -7.74
CA THR A 169 5.20 -2.31 -6.45
C THR A 169 6.67 -2.01 -6.62
N VAL A 170 7.26 -1.33 -5.64
CA VAL A 170 8.71 -1.15 -5.52
C VAL A 170 9.15 -1.38 -4.09
N GLY A 171 10.29 -2.03 -3.90
CA GLY A 171 10.81 -2.38 -2.58
C GLY A 171 12.11 -1.66 -2.24
N VAL A 172 12.49 -1.70 -0.97
CA VAL A 172 13.66 -0.97 -0.44
C VAL A 172 14.97 -1.64 -0.81
N SER A 173 15.08 -2.97 -0.67
CA SER A 173 16.30 -3.70 -1.02
C SER A 173 16.03 -5.11 -1.55
N PRO A 174 16.90 -5.68 -2.40
CA PRO A 174 16.71 -7.03 -2.92
C PRO A 174 16.58 -8.11 -1.83
N GLU A 175 17.37 -8.02 -0.75
CA GLU A 175 17.35 -9.01 0.33
C GLU A 175 16.03 -8.99 1.12
N THR A 176 15.53 -7.79 1.41
CA THR A 176 14.26 -7.60 2.12
C THR A 176 13.07 -7.96 1.25
N ILE A 177 13.13 -7.68 -0.06
CA ILE A 177 12.16 -8.14 -1.06
C ILE A 177 12.09 -9.66 -1.10
N ASP A 178 13.22 -10.36 -1.23
CA ASP A 178 13.23 -11.83 -1.31
C ASP A 178 12.61 -12.47 -0.06
N ARG A 179 12.92 -11.93 1.12
CA ARG A 179 12.30 -12.37 2.38
C ARG A 179 10.80 -12.11 2.38
N ALA A 180 10.37 -10.92 1.96
CA ALA A 180 8.96 -10.57 1.89
C ALA A 180 8.19 -11.49 0.94
N LEU A 181 8.69 -11.72 -0.27
CA LEU A 181 8.07 -12.59 -1.26
C LEU A 181 7.98 -14.05 -0.78
N THR A 182 8.94 -14.51 0.02
CA THR A 182 8.91 -15.84 0.65
C THR A 182 7.79 -15.90 1.68
N GLU A 183 7.72 -14.92 2.58
CA GLU A 183 6.70 -14.89 3.62
C GLU A 183 5.28 -14.75 3.07
N LEU A 184 5.08 -13.96 2.03
CA LEU A 184 3.79 -13.85 1.33
C LEU A 184 3.33 -15.23 0.85
N ARG A 185 4.21 -15.96 0.17
CA ARG A 185 3.92 -17.31 -0.34
C ARG A 185 3.61 -18.30 0.78
N ASP A 186 4.41 -18.29 1.85
CA ASP A 186 4.24 -19.19 3.00
C ASP A 186 2.92 -18.93 3.76
N ASN A 187 2.36 -17.73 3.65
CA ASN A 187 1.09 -17.34 4.27
C ASN A 187 -0.09 -17.33 3.28
N GLY A 188 0.05 -17.98 2.11
CA GLY A 188 -1.04 -18.15 1.16
C GLY A 188 -1.42 -16.91 0.37
N VAL A 189 -0.61 -15.84 0.42
CA VAL A 189 -0.76 -14.68 -0.44
C VAL A 189 -0.20 -15.00 -1.82
N THR A 190 -0.98 -14.75 -2.87
CA THR A 190 -0.52 -14.97 -4.24
C THR A 190 0.21 -13.72 -4.77
N THR A 191 1.11 -13.92 -5.73
CA THR A 191 1.84 -12.81 -6.37
C THR A 191 1.75 -12.94 -7.89
N ALA A 192 1.61 -11.83 -8.60
CA ALA A 192 1.65 -11.77 -10.06
C ALA A 192 2.65 -10.72 -10.53
N GLY A 193 3.38 -10.98 -11.61
CA GLY A 193 4.38 -10.04 -12.15
C GLY A 193 5.76 -10.16 -11.52
N SER A 194 6.56 -9.11 -11.64
CA SER A 194 7.89 -8.96 -11.02
C SER A 194 8.04 -7.57 -10.39
N VAL A 195 8.80 -7.45 -9.31
CA VAL A 195 8.93 -6.17 -8.58
C VAL A 195 9.53 -5.09 -9.49
N GLY A 196 8.83 -3.97 -9.63
CA GLY A 196 9.27 -2.81 -10.39
C GLY A 196 10.65 -2.34 -9.97
N GLY A 197 11.48 -1.94 -10.93
CA GLY A 197 12.86 -1.50 -10.68
C GLY A 197 13.91 -2.61 -10.51
N SER A 198 13.52 -3.90 -10.53
CA SER A 198 14.49 -4.99 -10.65
C SER A 198 15.08 -4.99 -12.06
N LEU A 199 16.27 -4.41 -12.20
CA LEU A 199 17.12 -4.29 -13.40
C LEU A 199 16.80 -5.31 -14.50
N LYS A 200 16.38 -4.80 -15.68
CA LYS A 200 16.73 -5.43 -16.96
C LYS A 200 18.12 -4.96 -17.39
#